data_AF-A0A4V1SEJ5-F1
#
_entry.id   AF-A0A4V1SEJ5-F1
#
_cell.length_a   1.000
_cell.length_b   1.000
_cell.length_c   1.000
_cell.angle_alpha   90.00
_cell.angle_beta   90.00
_cell.angle_gamma   90.00
#
_symmetry.space_group_name_H-M   'P 1'
#
loop_
_entity.id
_entity.type
_entity.pdbx_description
1 polymer ?
#
loop_
_entity_poly.entity_id
_entity_poly.type
_entity_poly.pdbx_seq_one_letter_code
_entity_poly.pdbx_strand_id
1 'polypeptide(L)'
;MTLAILLSALAMTFIVGVRYVITSGAFALATRARHPGLYTGLDAQIRKEIGWSLASAAIYGVPAGIVAWGWQNRGWTRIYTELHAMPLWYVPLSVLLYLLAHDTWFYWTHRLMHRPRWFRIAHA
;
A
#
# COMPACT_ATOMS: atom_id res chain seq x y z
N MET A 1 22.07 7.58 -10.71
CA MET A 1 20.79 6.91 -11.06
C MET A 1 20.33 5.97 -9.94
N THR A 2 21.08 4.92 -9.61
CA THR A 2 20.73 3.93 -8.56
C THR A 2 20.44 4.57 -7.21
N LEU A 3 21.26 5.53 -6.78
CA LEU A 3 21.04 6.26 -5.53
C LEU A 3 19.68 6.98 -5.49
N ALA A 4 19.24 7.61 -6.59
CA ALA A 4 17.96 8.31 -6.64
C ALA A 4 16.76 7.35 -6.53
N ILE A 5 16.86 6.16 -7.16
CA ILE A 5 15.84 5.11 -7.05
C ILE A 5 15.77 4.60 -5.60
N LEU A 6 16.92 4.35 -4.97
CA LEU A 6 16.99 3.92 -3.57
C LEU A 6 16.40 4.96 -2.63
N LEU A 7 16.75 6.25 -2.81
CA LEU A 7 16.19 7.34 -2.03
C LEU A 7 14.67 7.44 -2.21
N SER A 8 14.16 7.26 -3.43
CA SER A 8 12.72 7.26 -3.69
C SER A 8 12.00 6.10 -3.02
N ALA A 9 12.57 4.89 -3.07
CA ALA A 9 12.06 3.71 -2.38
C ALA A 9 12.03 3.88 -0.85
N LEU A 10 13.11 4.44 -0.28
CA LEU A 10 13.21 4.74 1.15
C LEU A 10 12.22 5.83 1.56
N ALA A 11 12.11 6.91 0.78
CA ALA A 11 11.16 7.99 1.03
C ALA A 11 9.72 7.48 1.01
N MET A 12 9.35 6.69 0.00
CA MET A 12 7.99 6.13 -0.08
C MET A 12 7.69 5.16 1.08
N THR A 13 8.65 4.31 1.45
CA THR A 13 8.53 3.43 2.63
C THR A 13 8.34 4.24 3.91
N PHE A 14 9.12 5.31 4.09
CA PHE A 14 9.01 6.20 5.24
C PHE A 14 7.66 6.91 5.29
N ILE A 15 7.18 7.45 4.16
CA ILE A 15 5.86 8.10 4.06
C ILE A 15 4.74 7.14 4.47
N VAL A 16 4.76 5.91 3.95
CA VAL A 16 3.75 4.89 4.28
C VAL A 16 3.82 4.51 5.76
N GLY A 17 5.02 4.30 6.30
CA GLY A 17 5.22 3.98 7.72
C GLY A 17 4.76 5.09 8.66
N VAL A 18 5.12 6.35 8.37
CA VAL A 18 4.67 7.51 9.16
C VAL A 18 3.15 7.66 9.10
N ARG A 19 2.54 7.53 7.92
CA ARG A 19 1.07 7.57 7.78
C ARG A 19 0.41 6.48 8.61
N TYR A 20 0.96 5.26 8.60
CA TYR A 20 0.48 4.16 9.43
C TYR A 20 0.54 4.51 10.92
N VAL A 21 1.66 5.02 11.43
CA VAL A 21 1.82 5.38 12.86
C VAL A 21 0.84 6.47 13.25
N ILE A 22 0.69 7.52 12.43
CA ILE A 22 -0.22 8.63 12.71
C ILE A 22 -1.67 8.13 12.75
N THR A 23 -2.11 7.42 11.70
CA THR A 23 -3.50 6.96 11.58
C THR A 23 -3.84 5.92 12.64
N SER A 24 -3.05 4.87 12.75
CA SER A 24 -3.28 3.79 13.73
C SER A 24 -3.13 4.29 15.17
N GLY A 25 -2.17 5.20 15.42
CA GLY A 25 -2.01 5.85 16.72
C GLY A 25 -3.23 6.69 17.09
N ALA A 26 -3.76 7.50 16.17
CA ALA A 26 -4.99 8.26 16.39
C ALA A 26 -6.18 7.35 16.71
N PHE A 27 -6.36 6.26 15.96
CA PHE A 27 -7.40 5.26 16.24
C PHE A 27 -7.19 4.56 17.58
N ALA A 28 -5.95 4.24 17.95
CA ALA A 28 -5.64 3.64 19.25
C ALA A 28 -6.00 4.59 20.41
N LEU A 29 -5.68 5.88 20.28
CA LEU A 29 -6.05 6.91 21.26
C LEU A 29 -7.56 7.07 21.36
N ALA A 30 -8.25 7.22 20.22
CA ALA A 30 -9.71 7.34 20.19
C ALA A 30 -10.40 6.11 20.81
N THR A 31 -9.91 4.91 20.50
CA THR A 31 -10.45 3.66 21.05
C THR A 31 -10.20 3.55 22.55
N ARG A 32 -8.99 3.91 23.03
CA ARG A 32 -8.70 3.93 24.47
C ARG A 32 -9.58 4.91 25.24
N ALA A 33 -9.88 6.06 24.65
CA ALA A 33 -10.78 7.06 25.24
C ALA A 33 -12.24 6.59 25.28
N ARG A 34 -12.72 5.91 24.21
CA ARG A 34 -14.12 5.50 24.08
C ARG A 34 -14.45 4.15 24.75
N HIS A 35 -13.48 3.24 24.78
CA HIS A 35 -13.60 1.87 25.28
C HIS A 35 -12.41 1.52 26.20
N PRO A 36 -12.40 2.05 27.44
CA PRO A 36 -11.34 1.74 28.40
C PRO A 36 -11.23 0.24 28.66
N GLY A 37 -10.01 -0.28 28.74
CA GLY A 37 -9.74 -1.69 29.07
C GLY A 37 -9.89 -2.68 27.90
N LEU A 38 -10.32 -2.25 26.71
CA LEU A 38 -10.50 -3.13 25.54
C LEU A 38 -9.20 -3.89 25.16
N TYR A 39 -8.04 -3.26 25.34
CA TYR A 39 -6.75 -3.81 24.96
C TYR A 39 -5.92 -4.34 26.13
N THR A 40 -6.51 -4.48 27.32
CA THR A 40 -5.79 -4.97 28.50
C THR A 40 -5.20 -6.36 28.23
N GLY A 41 -3.89 -6.51 28.43
CA GLY A 41 -3.18 -7.77 28.22
C GLY A 41 -2.74 -8.05 26.77
N LEU A 42 -3.02 -7.15 25.82
CA LEU A 42 -2.67 -7.34 24.40
C LEU A 42 -1.38 -6.62 23.97
N ASP A 43 -0.63 -6.00 24.88
CA ASP A 43 0.53 -5.16 24.53
C ASP A 43 1.61 -5.90 23.73
N ALA A 44 1.90 -7.16 24.07
CA ALA A 44 2.87 -7.97 23.35
C ALA A 44 2.41 -8.26 21.91
N GLN A 45 1.12 -8.55 21.72
CA GLN A 45 0.53 -8.77 20.40
C GLN A 45 0.56 -7.47 19.57
N ILE A 46 0.13 -6.35 20.15
CA ILE A 46 0.13 -5.04 19.49
C ILE A 46 1.53 -4.66 19.02
N ARG A 47 2.57 -4.87 19.84
CA ARG A 47 3.96 -4.60 19.43
C ARG A 47 4.38 -5.45 18.24
N LYS A 48 3.99 -6.72 18.19
CA LYS A 48 4.27 -7.62 17.07
C LYS A 48 3.52 -7.16 15.81
N GLU A 49 2.26 -6.77 15.93
CA GLU A 49 1.46 -6.24 14.82
C GLU A 49 2.01 -4.92 14.27
N ILE A 50 2.53 -4.03 15.12
CA ILE A 50 3.25 -2.83 14.70
C ILE A 50 4.49 -3.21 13.89
N GLY A 51 5.27 -4.18 14.36
CA GLY A 51 6.43 -4.70 13.63
C GLY A 51 6.07 -5.22 12.23
N TRP A 52 5.02 -6.04 12.13
CA TRP A 52 4.51 -6.53 10.84
C TRP A 52 3.97 -5.43 9.93
N SER A 53 3.34 -4.41 10.51
CA SER A 53 2.83 -3.26 9.76
C SER A 53 3.97 -2.43 9.17
N LEU A 54 5.05 -2.21 9.93
CA LEU A 54 6.24 -1.52 9.44
C LEU A 54 6.99 -2.35 8.38
N ALA A 55 7.07 -3.67 8.55
CA ALA A 55 7.62 -4.55 7.51
C ALA A 55 6.78 -4.49 6.22
N SER A 56 5.45 -4.49 6.34
CA SER A 56 4.52 -4.34 5.22
C SER A 56 4.69 -2.98 4.53
N ALA A 57 4.94 -1.91 5.30
CA ALA A 57 5.22 -0.59 4.74
C ALA A 57 6.45 -0.60 3.81
N ALA A 58 7.48 -1.40 4.11
CA ALA A 58 8.62 -1.59 3.21
C ALA A 58 8.27 -2.43 1.98
N ILE A 59 7.55 -3.54 2.17
CA ILE A 59 7.12 -4.44 1.08
C ILE A 59 6.33 -3.67 0.01
N TYR A 60 5.45 -2.76 0.42
CA TYR A 60 4.68 -1.94 -0.52
C TYR A 60 5.38 -0.64 -0.91
N GLY A 61 6.09 0.01 0.02
CA GLY A 61 6.73 1.30 -0.18
C GLY A 61 7.90 1.26 -1.16
N VAL A 62 8.72 0.21 -1.10
CA VAL A 62 9.87 0.04 -2.01
C VAL A 62 9.44 -0.01 -3.48
N PRO A 63 8.57 -0.94 -3.92
CA PRO A 63 8.14 -0.98 -5.32
C PRO A 63 7.38 0.29 -5.72
N ALA A 64 6.57 0.87 -4.83
CA ALA A 64 5.88 2.12 -5.10
C ALA A 64 6.85 3.28 -5.35
N GLY A 65 7.93 3.40 -4.57
CA GLY A 65 8.95 4.43 -4.79
C GLY A 65 9.74 4.20 -6.09
N ILE A 66 10.09 2.95 -6.41
CA ILE A 66 10.75 2.62 -7.68
C ILE A 66 9.87 3.02 -8.88
N VAL A 67 8.59 2.64 -8.86
CA VAL A 67 7.64 2.98 -9.93
C VAL A 67 7.37 4.48 -9.99
N ALA A 68 7.27 5.17 -8.85
CA ALA A 68 7.10 6.62 -8.81
C ALA A 68 8.29 7.37 -9.41
N TRP A 69 9.52 6.95 -9.08
CA TRP A 69 10.72 7.51 -9.71
C TRP A 69 10.73 7.27 -11.21
N GLY A 70 10.42 6.05 -11.64
CA GLY A 70 10.39 5.70 -13.06
C GLY A 70 9.26 6.36 -13.84
N TRP A 71 8.12 6.62 -13.22
CA TRP A 71 7.08 7.47 -13.78
C TRP A 71 7.64 8.87 -14.09
N GLN A 72 8.20 9.56 -13.09
CA GLN A 72 8.67 10.94 -13.26
C GLN A 72 9.89 11.07 -14.17
N ASN A 73 10.80 10.09 -14.16
CA ASN A 73 12.11 10.22 -14.80
C ASN A 73 12.25 9.40 -16.09
N ARG A 74 11.35 8.43 -16.34
CA ARG A 74 11.47 7.46 -17.43
C ARG A 74 10.18 7.19 -18.20
N GLY A 75 9.06 7.80 -17.81
CA GLY A 75 7.77 7.60 -18.47
C GLY A 75 7.25 6.16 -18.39
N TRP A 76 7.63 5.41 -17.34
CA TRP A 76 7.19 4.00 -17.17
C TRP A 76 5.67 3.85 -17.04
N THR A 77 5.01 4.87 -16.51
CA THR A 77 3.55 4.89 -16.35
C THR A 77 2.96 6.14 -17.00
N ARG A 78 1.65 6.10 -17.25
CA ARG A 78 0.86 7.22 -17.75
C ARG A 78 0.04 7.86 -16.62
N ILE A 79 0.72 8.29 -15.56
CA ILE A 79 0.07 9.13 -14.54
C ILE A 79 0.13 10.57 -15.06
N TYR A 80 -1.05 11.16 -15.24
CA TYR A 80 -1.22 12.54 -15.69
C TYR A 80 -1.42 13.46 -14.47
N THR A 81 -0.66 14.55 -14.37
CA THR A 81 -0.82 15.56 -13.31
C THR A 81 -1.76 16.69 -13.72
N GLU A 82 -1.95 16.89 -15.02
CA GLU A 82 -2.81 17.93 -15.57
C GLU A 82 -4.19 17.36 -15.92
N LEU A 83 -5.25 18.00 -15.44
CA LEU A 83 -6.63 17.59 -15.69
C LEU A 83 -6.98 17.60 -17.19
N HIS A 84 -6.37 18.50 -17.95
CA HIS A 84 -6.60 18.68 -19.39
C HIS A 84 -5.60 17.92 -20.26
N ALA A 85 -4.79 17.01 -19.70
CA ALA A 85 -3.86 16.18 -20.49
C ALA A 85 -4.57 15.21 -21.46
N MET A 86 -5.84 14.92 -21.20
CA MET A 86 -6.75 14.11 -22.01
C MET A 86 -8.14 14.77 -22.01
N PRO A 87 -9.05 14.41 -22.93
CA PRO A 87 -10.45 14.83 -22.86
C PRO A 87 -11.05 14.49 -21.49
N LEU A 88 -11.86 15.39 -20.91
CA LEU A 88 -12.35 15.26 -19.52
C LEU A 88 -13.13 13.95 -19.25
N TRP A 89 -13.80 13.38 -20.27
CA TRP A 89 -14.48 12.08 -20.14
C TRP A 89 -13.51 10.92 -19.85
N TYR A 90 -12.23 11.09 -20.19
CA TYR A 90 -11.20 10.09 -19.91
C TYR A 90 -10.91 9.97 -18.41
N VAL A 91 -11.17 11.00 -17.60
CA VAL A 91 -10.95 10.93 -16.15
C VAL A 91 -11.79 9.80 -15.53
N PRO A 92 -13.14 9.79 -15.61
CA PRO A 92 -13.92 8.69 -15.09
C PRO A 92 -13.67 7.37 -15.83
N LEU A 93 -13.46 7.38 -17.15
CA LEU A 93 -13.18 6.14 -17.88
C LEU A 93 -11.88 5.47 -17.41
N SER A 94 -10.80 6.24 -17.22
CA SER A 94 -9.51 5.71 -16.78
C SER A 94 -9.59 5.06 -15.39
N VAL A 95 -10.40 5.61 -14.49
CA VAL A 95 -10.70 5.01 -13.20
C VAL A 95 -11.43 3.68 -13.37
N LEU A 96 -12.48 3.62 -14.21
CA LEU A 96 -13.22 2.39 -14.46
C LEU A 96 -12.34 1.31 -15.12
N LEU A 97 -11.52 1.69 -16.09
CA LEU A 97 -10.57 0.79 -16.73
C LEU A 97 -9.53 0.26 -15.74
N TYR A 98 -8.99 1.12 -14.88
CA TYR A 98 -8.06 0.71 -13.84
C TYR A 98 -8.72 -0.24 -12.84
N LEU A 99 -9.92 0.07 -12.36
CA LEU A 99 -10.66 -0.81 -11.44
C LEU A 99 -10.93 -2.16 -12.07
N LEU A 100 -11.41 -2.19 -13.32
CA LEU A 100 -11.63 -3.43 -14.04
C LEU A 100 -10.34 -4.27 -14.16
N ALA A 101 -9.23 -3.63 -14.54
CA ALA A 101 -7.94 -4.30 -14.67
C ALA A 101 -7.41 -4.80 -13.31
N HIS A 102 -7.48 -3.96 -12.28
CA HIS A 102 -7.00 -4.27 -10.93
C HIS A 102 -7.82 -5.39 -10.30
N ASP A 103 -9.15 -5.29 -10.34
CA ASP A 103 -10.05 -6.29 -9.75
C ASP A 103 -9.96 -7.62 -10.49
N THR A 104 -9.83 -7.59 -11.82
CA THR A 104 -9.62 -8.81 -12.61
C THR A 104 -8.30 -9.48 -12.20
N TRP A 105 -7.20 -8.73 -12.16
CA TRP A 105 -5.91 -9.25 -11.73
C TRP A 105 -5.97 -9.79 -10.30
N PHE A 106 -6.54 -9.02 -9.38
CA PHE A 106 -6.64 -9.38 -7.97
C PHE A 106 -7.50 -10.65 -7.78
N TYR A 107 -8.67 -10.71 -8.41
CA TYR A 107 -9.56 -11.87 -8.34
C TYR A 107 -8.86 -13.15 -8.82
N TRP A 108 -8.24 -13.12 -10.00
CA TRP A 108 -7.62 -14.32 -10.57
C TRP A 108 -6.37 -14.73 -9.80
N THR A 109 -5.54 -13.78 -9.36
CA THR A 109 -4.37 -14.09 -8.51
C THR A 109 -4.79 -14.64 -7.15
N HIS A 110 -5.80 -14.04 -6.51
CA HIS A 110 -6.34 -14.56 -5.26
C HIS A 110 -6.94 -15.95 -5.43
N ARG A 111 -7.71 -16.18 -6.51
CA ARG A 111 -8.26 -17.51 -6.84
C ARG A 111 -7.15 -18.54 -7.07
N LEU A 112 -6.03 -18.16 -7.69
CA LEU A 112 -4.87 -19.02 -7.85
C LEU A 112 -4.24 -19.35 -6.49
N MET A 113 -4.15 -18.39 -5.58
CA MET A 113 -3.65 -18.61 -4.21
C MET A 113 -4.47 -19.63 -3.42
N HIS A 114 -5.75 -19.80 -3.75
CA HIS A 114 -6.61 -20.85 -3.15
C HIS A 114 -6.44 -22.24 -3.76
N ARG A 115 -5.49 -22.45 -4.69
CA ARG A 115 -5.15 -23.80 -5.19
C ARG A 115 -4.14 -24.47 -4.25
N PRO A 116 -4.15 -25.81 -4.10
CA PRO A 116 -3.41 -26.51 -3.03
C PRO A 116 -1.91 -26.21 -2.94
N ARG A 117 -1.23 -26.03 -4.08
CA ARG A 117 0.19 -25.68 -4.10
C ARG A 117 0.46 -24.28 -3.57
N TRP A 118 -0.30 -23.30 -4.04
CA TRP A 118 -0.10 -21.89 -3.71
C TRP A 118 -0.67 -21.54 -2.33
N PHE A 119 -1.73 -22.22 -1.91
CA PHE A 119 -2.36 -22.04 -0.60
C PHE A 119 -1.36 -22.27 0.53
N ARG A 120 -0.57 -23.35 0.44
CA ARG A 120 0.49 -23.68 1.42
C ARG A 120 1.61 -22.63 1.51
N ILE A 121 1.76 -21.77 0.50
CA ILE A 121 2.79 -20.72 0.51
C ILE A 121 2.20 -19.41 1.02
N ALA A 122 0.97 -19.08 0.60
CA ALA A 122 0.36 -17.79 0.84
C ALA A 122 -0.44 -17.70 2.16
N HIS A 123 -0.92 -18.83 2.69
CA HIS A 123 -1.83 -18.90 3.85
C HIS A 123 -1.31 -19.82 4.97
N ALA A 124 -0.01 -20.13 4.99
CA ALA A 124 0.60 -20.94 6.05
C ALA A 124 0.69 -20.20 7.38
#